data_AF-A0A5S4GVB0-F1
#
_entry.id   AF-A0A5S4GVB0-F1
#
_cell.length_a   1.000
_cell.length_b   1.000
_cell.length_c   1.000
_cell.angle_alpha   90.00
_cell.angle_beta   90.00
_cell.angle_gamma   90.00
#
_symmetry.space_group_name_H-M   'P 1'
#
loop_
_entity.id
_entity.type
_entity.pdbx_description
1 polymer ?
#
loop_
_entity_poly.entity_id
_entity_poly.type
_entity_poly.pdbx_seq_one_letter_code
_entity_poly.pdbx_strand_id
1 'polypeptide(L)'
;MRRLAAIVLMFALTSCAGGAGDTPEAHATSPPAKPSTTRKGVALACGATKVQLPAMPAGLRRAGTFRRLGSLTRRLDVKGVTWRHSDEQVYVGVVCGVRTAEQFATLVSRSALTAYKGRPALRWNTRTGLRNFMWLERPGTAVYIGATPGLAAQIKHIAAGVAPSPAP
;
A
#
# COMPACT_ATOMS: atom_id res chain seq x y z
N MET A 1 39.29 -7.45 7.67
CA MET A 1 39.89 -8.24 6.58
C MET A 1 38.89 -8.34 5.43
N ARG A 2 39.22 -7.74 4.28
CA ARG A 2 38.45 -7.75 3.03
C ARG A 2 38.56 -9.13 2.37
N ARG A 3 37.49 -9.66 1.79
CA ARG A 3 37.57 -10.60 0.65
C ARG A 3 36.44 -10.33 -0.34
N LEU A 4 36.85 -9.82 -1.50
CA LEU A 4 36.13 -9.75 -2.76
C LEU A 4 36.40 -11.05 -3.54
N ALA A 5 35.38 -11.57 -4.23
CA ALA A 5 35.49 -12.50 -5.37
C ALA A 5 34.17 -12.32 -6.15
N ALA A 6 34.04 -11.72 -7.33
CA ALA A 6 34.82 -11.69 -8.57
C ALA A 6 34.75 -13.01 -9.37
N ILE A 7 34.03 -12.92 -10.51
CA ILE A 7 34.23 -13.63 -11.79
C ILE A 7 33.60 -15.06 -11.77
N VAL A 8 32.83 -15.53 -12.77
CA VAL A 8 33.15 -15.70 -14.19
C VAL A 8 31.88 -15.71 -15.03
N LEU A 9 31.91 -14.94 -16.11
CA LEU A 9 30.99 -14.96 -17.26
C LEU A 9 31.44 -16.12 -18.19
N MET A 10 30.55 -17.02 -18.59
CA MET A 10 30.82 -17.94 -19.70
C MET A 10 29.80 -17.73 -20.82
N PHE A 11 30.30 -17.19 -21.93
CA PHE A 11 29.70 -17.25 -23.25
C PHE A 11 30.02 -18.63 -23.84
N ALA A 12 29.00 -19.38 -24.24
CA ALA A 12 29.14 -20.51 -25.13
C ALA A 12 28.34 -20.22 -26.42
N LEU A 13 29.08 -19.94 -27.49
CA LEU A 13 28.59 -19.98 -28.87
C LEU A 13 28.74 -21.42 -29.36
N THR A 14 27.63 -22.04 -29.77
CA THR A 14 27.65 -23.23 -30.62
C THR A 14 26.68 -23.05 -31.79
N SER A 15 27.25 -23.22 -32.98
CA SER A 15 26.64 -23.17 -34.30
C SER A 15 26.15 -24.56 -34.75
N CYS A 16 25.48 -24.57 -35.91
CA CYS A 16 25.15 -25.71 -36.79
C CYS A 16 23.89 -26.50 -36.41
N ALA A 17 23.09 -27.03 -37.34
CA ALA A 17 22.90 -26.85 -38.78
C ALA A 17 21.64 -27.67 -39.15
N GLY A 18 20.94 -27.23 -40.21
CA GLY A 18 19.99 -27.94 -41.10
C GLY A 18 19.34 -29.28 -40.71
N GLY A 19 18.01 -29.32 -40.84
CA GLY A 19 17.24 -30.57 -40.94
C GLY A 19 15.77 -30.29 -41.28
N ALA A 20 15.31 -30.88 -42.38
CA ALA A 20 14.03 -30.65 -43.03
C ALA A 20 12.82 -31.31 -42.34
N GLY A 21 11.63 -30.79 -42.63
CA GLY A 21 10.38 -31.57 -42.69
C GLY A 21 9.75 -31.94 -41.36
N ASP A 22 8.84 -31.11 -40.88
CA ASP A 22 7.41 -31.44 -40.78
C ASP A 22 6.72 -30.33 -39.99
N THR A 23 5.54 -29.94 -40.46
CA THR A 23 4.73 -28.88 -39.87
C THR A 23 3.68 -29.52 -38.98
N PRO A 24 3.74 -29.38 -37.63
CA PRO A 24 2.56 -29.54 -36.80
C PRO A 24 2.06 -28.14 -36.42
N GLU A 25 0.97 -27.78 -37.09
CA GLU A 25 -0.16 -26.99 -36.58
C GLU A 25 0.15 -26.05 -35.40
N ALA A 26 0.24 -24.76 -35.72
CA ALA A 26 0.36 -23.69 -34.75
C ALA A 26 -0.84 -23.72 -33.79
N HIS A 27 -0.70 -24.39 -32.64
CA HIS A 27 -1.52 -24.08 -31.49
C HIS A 27 -1.25 -22.62 -31.13
N ALA A 28 -2.19 -21.76 -31.53
CA ALA A 28 -2.23 -20.37 -31.13
C ALA A 28 -2.35 -20.33 -29.60
N THR A 29 -1.19 -20.24 -28.92
CA THR A 29 -1.12 -19.87 -27.52
C THR A 29 -1.82 -18.52 -27.42
N SER A 30 -3.02 -18.53 -26.84
CA SER A 30 -3.78 -17.31 -26.59
C SER A 30 -2.86 -16.33 -25.88
N PRO A 31 -2.75 -15.07 -26.35
CA PRO A 31 -1.90 -14.09 -25.68
C PRO A 31 -2.32 -14.00 -24.22
N PRO A 32 -1.37 -13.87 -23.26
CA PRO A 32 -1.69 -13.80 -21.85
C PRO A 32 -2.79 -12.77 -21.65
N ALA A 33 -3.88 -13.20 -21.01
CA ALA A 33 -5.02 -12.35 -20.76
C ALA A 33 -4.53 -11.02 -20.19
N LYS A 34 -4.77 -9.93 -20.95
CA LYS A 34 -4.53 -8.56 -20.48
C LYS A 34 -5.11 -8.47 -19.07
N PRO A 35 -4.37 -7.96 -18.06
CA PRO A 35 -4.88 -7.90 -16.70
C PRO A 35 -6.23 -7.18 -16.73
N SER A 36 -7.25 -8.00 -16.52
CA SER A 36 -8.64 -7.60 -16.60
C SER A 36 -8.88 -6.54 -15.53
N THR A 37 -9.39 -5.40 -15.98
CA THR A 37 -9.95 -4.31 -15.18
C THR A 37 -8.97 -3.63 -14.22
N THR A 38 -8.48 -2.47 -14.65
CA THR A 38 -8.07 -1.39 -13.76
C THR A 38 -9.23 -1.06 -12.82
N ARG A 39 -9.31 -1.76 -11.68
CA ARG A 39 -10.23 -1.43 -10.60
C ARG A 39 -9.85 -0.02 -10.15
N LYS A 40 -10.60 0.99 -10.60
CA LYS A 40 -10.34 2.41 -10.32
C LYS A 40 -10.02 2.55 -8.82
N GLY A 41 -8.81 3.02 -8.54
CA GLY A 41 -8.37 3.29 -7.17
C GLY A 41 -9.34 4.26 -6.49
N VAL A 42 -9.53 4.11 -5.19
CA VAL A 42 -10.34 5.05 -4.41
C VAL A 42 -9.48 6.26 -4.10
N ALA A 43 -9.98 7.46 -4.43
CA ALA A 43 -9.36 8.71 -4.04
C ALA A 43 -9.95 9.23 -2.72
N LEU A 44 -9.10 9.68 -1.80
CA LEU A 44 -9.48 10.37 -0.57
C LEU A 44 -8.84 11.76 -0.54
N ALA A 45 -9.46 12.72 0.15
CA ALA A 45 -8.98 14.11 0.07
C ALA A 45 -9.15 14.93 1.36
N CYS A 46 -8.13 15.73 1.67
CA CYS A 46 -8.17 16.81 2.66
C CYS A 46 -8.05 18.16 1.95
N GLY A 47 -9.17 18.87 1.78
CA GLY A 47 -9.22 20.07 0.95
C GLY A 47 -8.75 19.80 -0.48
N ALA A 48 -7.77 20.56 -0.96
CA ALA A 48 -7.15 20.38 -2.28
C ALA A 48 -6.18 19.17 -2.35
N THR A 49 -5.77 18.59 -1.22
CA THR A 49 -4.84 17.45 -1.21
C THR A 49 -5.62 16.17 -1.45
N LYS A 50 -5.29 15.45 -2.53
CA LYS A 50 -5.87 14.15 -2.87
C LYS A 50 -4.83 13.04 -2.74
N VAL A 51 -5.24 11.91 -2.19
CA VAL A 51 -4.46 10.69 -2.01
C VAL A 51 -5.16 9.56 -2.75
N GLN A 52 -4.44 8.90 -3.65
CA GLN A 52 -4.91 7.73 -4.38
C GLN A 52 -4.53 6.48 -3.61
N LEU A 53 -5.53 5.64 -3.35
CA LEU A 53 -5.33 4.33 -2.75
C LEU A 53 -5.03 3.31 -3.85
N PRO A 54 -4.15 2.33 -3.57
CA PRO A 54 -3.92 1.24 -4.51
C PRO A 54 -5.18 0.38 -4.65
N ALA A 55 -5.16 -0.52 -5.63
CA ALA A 55 -6.08 -1.64 -5.62
C ALA A 55 -5.90 -2.43 -4.31
N MET A 56 -7.00 -2.71 -3.62
CA MET A 56 -6.93 -3.52 -2.41
C MET A 56 -6.58 -4.98 -2.73
N PRO A 57 -5.87 -5.68 -1.82
CA PRO A 57 -5.58 -7.10 -1.96
C PRO A 57 -6.81 -7.93 -2.36
N ALA A 58 -6.57 -9.01 -3.11
CA ALA A 58 -7.63 -9.89 -3.58
C ALA A 58 -8.48 -10.44 -2.42
N GLY A 59 -9.76 -10.72 -2.68
CA GLY A 59 -10.69 -11.23 -1.68
C GLY A 59 -11.30 -10.17 -0.75
N LEU A 60 -10.68 -8.99 -0.62
CA LEU A 60 -11.24 -7.87 0.14
C LEU A 60 -12.35 -7.16 -0.64
N ARG A 61 -13.52 -7.02 -0.01
CA ARG A 61 -14.66 -6.28 -0.54
C ARG A 61 -14.84 -4.99 0.26
N ARG A 62 -15.23 -3.91 -0.41
CA ARG A 62 -15.56 -2.65 0.27
C ARG A 62 -16.76 -2.89 1.18
N ALA A 63 -16.61 -2.59 2.47
CA ALA A 63 -17.58 -2.86 3.51
C ALA A 63 -18.23 -1.59 4.08
N GLY A 64 -17.58 -0.42 3.94
CA GLY A 64 -18.17 0.83 4.41
C GLY A 64 -17.21 2.02 4.38
N THR A 65 -17.59 3.05 5.10
CA THR A 65 -16.79 4.27 5.31
C THR A 65 -16.75 4.64 6.78
N PHE A 66 -15.69 5.31 7.23
CA PHE A 66 -15.59 5.84 8.59
C PHE A 66 -15.12 7.29 8.58
N ARG A 67 -15.56 8.04 9.59
CA ARG A 67 -15.28 9.49 9.74
C ARG A 67 -14.57 9.86 11.04
N ARG A 68 -14.18 8.86 11.83
CA ARG A 68 -13.54 9.05 13.13
C ARG A 68 -12.49 7.97 13.37
N LEU A 69 -11.44 8.33 14.10
CA LEU A 69 -10.46 7.41 14.65
C LEU A 69 -10.43 7.61 16.17
N GLY A 70 -10.86 6.60 16.92
CA GLY A 70 -10.94 6.69 18.38
C GLY A 70 -9.58 6.76 19.08
N SER A 71 -8.48 6.46 18.37
CA SER A 71 -7.12 6.52 18.90
C SER A 71 -6.50 7.93 18.88
N LEU A 72 -7.17 8.92 18.25
CA LEU A 72 -6.62 10.27 18.19
C LEU A 72 -6.82 11.00 19.52
N THR A 73 -5.77 11.69 19.97
CA THR A 73 -5.78 12.50 21.20
C THR A 73 -6.67 13.74 21.09
N ARG A 74 -6.97 14.16 19.85
CA ARG A 74 -7.84 15.28 19.52
C ARG A 74 -8.79 14.92 18.38
N ARG A 75 -9.94 15.58 18.31
CA ARG A 75 -10.89 15.40 17.22
C ARG A 75 -10.35 16.04 15.94
N LEU A 76 -10.16 15.24 14.90
CA LEU A 76 -9.80 15.68 13.56
C LEU A 76 -10.80 15.11 12.56
N ASP A 77 -10.93 15.78 11.41
CA ASP A 77 -11.71 15.24 10.29
C ASP A 77 -10.98 14.03 9.72
N VAL A 78 -11.74 12.97 9.49
CA VAL A 78 -11.24 11.71 8.93
C VAL A 78 -12.14 11.31 7.78
N LYS A 79 -11.53 10.91 6.68
CA LYS A 79 -12.25 10.31 5.55
C LYS A 79 -11.64 8.96 5.28
N GLY A 80 -12.38 7.91 5.58
CA GLY A 80 -11.88 6.54 5.50
C GLY A 80 -12.86 5.58 4.87
N VAL A 81 -12.32 4.48 4.40
CA VAL A 81 -13.03 3.37 3.78
C VAL A 81 -12.60 2.09 4.46
N THR A 82 -13.55 1.19 4.66
CA THR A 82 -13.32 -0.12 5.24
C THR A 82 -13.46 -1.18 4.15
N TRP A 83 -12.55 -2.14 4.14
CA TRP A 83 -12.64 -3.37 3.36
C TRP A 83 -12.67 -4.56 4.30
N ARG A 84 -13.36 -5.62 3.90
CA ARG A 84 -13.55 -6.83 4.70
C ARG A 84 -13.42 -8.09 3.85
N HIS A 85 -12.88 -9.14 4.47
CA HIS A 85 -12.96 -10.52 4.02
C HIS A 85 -13.22 -11.39 5.26
N SER A 86 -14.37 -12.06 5.30
CA SER A 86 -14.84 -12.77 6.50
C SER A 86 -14.85 -11.84 7.73
N ASP A 87 -14.14 -12.19 8.80
CA ASP A 87 -14.03 -11.39 10.03
C ASP A 87 -12.85 -10.40 10.01
N GLU A 88 -11.99 -10.50 9.00
CA GLU A 88 -10.81 -9.66 8.87
C GLU A 88 -11.12 -8.37 8.10
N GLN A 89 -10.58 -7.25 8.57
CA GLN A 89 -10.87 -5.92 8.09
C GLN A 89 -9.60 -5.10 7.87
N VAL A 90 -9.64 -4.27 6.84
CA VAL A 90 -8.68 -3.21 6.57
C VAL A 90 -9.40 -1.87 6.57
N TYR A 91 -8.83 -0.91 7.26
CA TYR A 91 -9.26 0.48 7.31
C TYR A 91 -8.21 1.32 6.61
N VAL A 92 -8.60 2.11 5.62
CA VAL A 92 -7.68 3.08 5.00
C VAL A 92 -8.36 4.44 4.97
N GLY A 93 -7.64 5.47 5.40
CA GLY A 93 -8.20 6.82 5.49
C GLY A 93 -7.17 7.93 5.41
N VAL A 94 -7.67 9.15 5.28
CA VAL A 94 -6.90 10.37 5.49
C VAL A 94 -7.39 11.08 6.73
N VAL A 95 -6.46 11.64 7.50
CA VAL A 95 -6.71 12.48 8.67
C VAL A 95 -6.32 13.91 8.33
N CYS A 96 -7.28 14.82 8.38
CA CYS A 96 -7.12 16.19 7.95
C CYS A 96 -6.80 17.13 9.13
N GLY A 97 -6.03 18.18 8.87
CA GLY A 97 -5.75 19.24 9.86
C GLY A 97 -4.48 19.04 10.69
N VAL A 98 -3.66 18.02 10.40
CA VAL A 98 -2.35 17.83 11.06
C VAL A 98 -1.30 18.72 10.38
N ARG A 99 -1.04 19.91 10.93
CA ARG A 99 -0.24 20.93 10.22
C ARG A 99 1.26 20.79 10.38
N THR A 100 1.75 20.17 11.46
CA THR A 100 3.19 20.06 11.76
C THR A 100 3.59 18.64 12.16
N ALA A 101 4.89 18.36 12.12
CA ALA A 101 5.44 17.06 12.53
C ALA A 101 5.30 16.82 14.04
N GLU A 102 5.39 17.86 14.86
CA GLU A 102 5.25 17.80 16.32
C GLU A 102 3.79 17.50 16.71
N GLN A 103 2.84 18.17 16.04
CA GLN A 103 1.42 17.85 16.18
C GLN A 103 1.12 16.42 15.75
N PHE A 104 1.78 15.95 14.69
CA PHE A 104 1.65 14.57 14.24
C PHE A 104 2.21 13.58 15.26
N ALA A 105 3.42 13.83 15.79
CA ALA A 105 4.11 12.94 16.73
C ALA A 105 3.33 12.67 18.02
N THR A 106 2.45 13.59 18.40
CA THR A 106 1.62 13.54 19.62
C THR A 106 0.17 13.13 19.35
N LEU A 107 -0.17 12.81 18.10
CA LEU A 107 -1.55 12.64 17.66
C LEU A 107 -2.20 11.35 18.20
N VAL A 108 -1.41 10.33 18.53
CA VAL A 108 -1.89 9.07 19.08
C VAL A 108 -1.13 8.77 20.36
N SER A 109 -1.84 8.62 21.48
CA SER A 109 -1.21 8.21 22.74
C SER A 109 -0.65 6.81 22.62
N ARG A 110 0.55 6.59 23.18
CA ARG A 110 1.22 5.27 23.21
C ARG A 110 1.49 4.68 21.83
N SER A 111 1.75 5.54 20.83
CA SER A 111 2.31 5.13 19.56
C SER A 111 3.84 5.19 19.56
N ALA A 112 4.47 4.33 18.79
CA ALA A 112 5.87 4.47 18.42
C ALA A 112 6.00 5.45 17.24
N LEU A 113 6.83 6.48 17.41
CA LEU A 113 7.24 7.38 16.34
C LEU A 113 8.37 6.74 15.53
N THR A 114 8.22 6.72 14.22
CA THR A 114 9.10 6.10 13.23
C THR A 114 9.19 6.97 11.98
N ALA A 115 9.89 6.50 10.94
CA ALA A 115 9.91 7.14 9.64
C ALA A 115 9.38 6.22 8.53
N TYR A 116 8.69 6.80 7.55
CA TYR A 116 8.25 6.13 6.33
C TYR A 116 8.58 6.99 5.11
N LYS A 117 9.45 6.49 4.22
CA LYS A 117 9.94 7.25 3.04
C LYS A 117 10.42 8.67 3.42
N GLY A 118 11.15 8.78 4.54
CA GLY A 118 11.66 10.06 5.08
C GLY A 118 10.63 10.93 5.82
N ARG A 119 9.40 10.45 6.02
CA ARG A 119 8.30 11.21 6.66
C ARG A 119 7.98 10.67 8.06
N PRO A 120 7.56 11.52 9.01
CA PRO A 120 7.09 11.08 10.31
C PRO A 120 5.97 10.04 10.19
N ALA A 121 6.08 8.95 10.94
CA ALA A 121 5.09 7.87 10.94
C ALA A 121 4.83 7.33 12.34
N LEU A 122 3.58 7.03 12.66
CA LEU A 122 3.14 6.42 13.91
C LEU A 122 2.76 4.96 13.71
N ARG A 123 3.12 4.13 14.68
CA ARG A 123 2.72 2.73 14.78
C ARG A 123 2.13 2.45 16.15
N TRP A 124 0.99 1.79 16.19
CA TRP A 124 0.37 1.36 17.46
C TRP A 124 -0.57 0.19 17.26
N ASN A 125 -0.87 -0.52 18.35
CA ASN A 125 -1.87 -1.58 18.37
C ASN A 125 -3.00 -1.18 19.31
N THR A 126 -4.23 -1.56 18.96
CA THR A 126 -5.38 -1.44 19.88
C THR A 126 -5.43 -2.65 20.82
N ARG A 127 -6.25 -2.57 21.86
CA ARG A 127 -6.54 -3.72 22.75
C ARG A 127 -7.16 -4.90 22.00
N THR A 128 -7.88 -4.64 20.92
CA THR A 128 -8.50 -5.67 20.05
C THR A 128 -7.52 -6.28 19.04
N GLY A 129 -6.24 -5.94 19.11
CA GLY A 129 -5.22 -6.48 18.21
C GLY A 129 -5.17 -5.80 16.84
N LEU A 130 -5.94 -4.74 16.60
CA LEU A 130 -5.87 -3.96 15.37
C LEU A 130 -4.48 -3.32 15.27
N ARG A 131 -3.74 -3.63 14.22
CA ARG A 131 -2.44 -3.03 13.93
C ARG A 131 -2.65 -1.76 13.11
N ASN A 132 -2.04 -0.68 13.55
CA ASN A 132 -2.24 0.63 12.95
C ASN A 132 -0.92 1.23 12.50
N PHE A 133 -1.00 1.94 11.39
CA PHE A 133 0.08 2.68 10.80
C PHE A 133 -0.46 4.00 10.25
N MET A 134 0.23 5.08 10.54
CA MET A 134 -0.13 6.40 10.00
C MET A 134 1.15 7.12 9.61
N TRP A 135 1.16 7.90 8.54
CA TRP A 135 2.27 8.81 8.24
C TRP A 135 1.77 10.18 7.83
N LEU A 136 2.57 11.21 8.11
CA LEU A 136 2.31 12.56 7.65
C LEU A 136 2.69 12.66 6.17
N GLU A 137 1.68 12.65 5.30
CA GLU A 137 1.89 12.76 3.85
C GLU A 137 2.42 14.16 3.52
N ARG A 138 1.76 15.19 4.02
CA ARG A 138 2.19 16.59 3.92
C ARG A 138 1.50 17.41 5.00
N PRO A 139 1.92 18.65 5.27
CA PRO A 139 1.19 19.55 6.15
C PRO A 139 -0.31 19.58 5.80
N GLY A 140 -1.14 19.26 6.79
CA GLY A 140 -2.59 19.20 6.71
C GLY A 140 -3.19 17.82 6.37
N THR A 141 -2.39 16.83 5.94
CA THR A 141 -2.87 15.50 5.53
C THR A 141 -1.96 14.39 6.05
N ALA A 142 -2.51 13.51 6.89
CA ALA A 142 -1.89 12.24 7.23
C ALA A 142 -2.68 11.08 6.61
N VAL A 143 -2.00 10.01 6.22
CA VAL A 143 -2.62 8.78 5.71
C VAL A 143 -2.60 7.74 6.83
N TYR A 144 -3.72 7.04 7.01
CA TYR A 144 -3.95 6.02 8.02
C TYR A 144 -4.26 4.67 7.37
N ILE A 145 -3.67 3.61 7.90
CA ILE A 145 -3.98 2.22 7.60
C ILE A 145 -4.12 1.45 8.91
N GLY A 146 -5.25 0.78 9.10
CA GLY A 146 -5.48 -0.19 10.17
C GLY A 146 -5.78 -1.56 9.57
N ALA A 147 -5.30 -2.64 10.18
CA ALA A 147 -5.66 -3.99 9.78
C ALA A 147 -5.81 -4.91 10.99
N THR A 148 -6.79 -5.80 10.93
CA THR A 148 -6.95 -6.91 11.87
C THR A 148 -5.75 -7.87 11.77
N PRO A 149 -5.51 -8.72 12.79
CA PRO A 149 -4.29 -9.51 12.88
C PRO A 149 -3.97 -10.36 11.65
N GLY A 150 -4.95 -11.04 11.05
CA GLY A 150 -4.77 -11.87 9.85
C GLY A 150 -4.38 -11.07 8.59
N LEU A 151 -4.66 -9.77 8.57
CA LEU A 151 -4.32 -8.87 7.45
C LEU A 151 -3.17 -7.90 7.77
N ALA A 152 -2.54 -8.02 8.94
CA ALA A 152 -1.49 -7.10 9.38
C ALA A 152 -0.32 -6.97 8.39
N ALA A 153 0.07 -8.05 7.72
CA ALA A 153 1.14 -8.04 6.72
C ALA A 153 0.79 -7.18 5.50
N GLN A 154 -0.50 -6.99 5.20
CA GLN A 154 -0.97 -6.20 4.06
C GLN A 154 -0.76 -4.69 4.25
N ILE A 155 -0.58 -4.21 5.50
CA ILE A 155 -0.35 -2.78 5.78
C ILE A 155 0.82 -2.24 4.94
N LYS A 156 1.94 -2.97 4.88
CA LYS A 156 3.13 -2.54 4.14
C LYS A 156 2.86 -2.49 2.63
N HIS A 157 2.15 -3.47 2.10
CA HIS A 157 1.81 -3.54 0.68
C HIS A 157 0.86 -2.39 0.28
N ILE A 158 -0.18 -2.15 1.07
CA ILE A 158 -1.12 -1.05 0.85
C ILE A 158 -0.40 0.29 0.95
N ALA A 159 0.41 0.51 1.99
CA ALA A 159 1.17 1.76 2.15
C ALA A 159 2.07 2.03 0.94
N ALA A 160 2.75 1.01 0.42
CA ALA A 160 3.64 1.14 -0.72
C ALA A 160 2.92 1.64 -1.99
N GLY A 161 1.67 1.25 -2.18
CA GLY A 161 0.86 1.65 -3.33
C GLY A 161 0.05 2.93 -3.16
N VAL A 162 0.09 3.57 -1.98
CA VAL A 162 -0.53 4.90 -1.79
C VAL A 162 0.31 5.95 -2.51
N ALA A 163 -0.34 6.75 -3.35
CA ALA A 163 0.31 7.81 -4.11
C ALA A 163 -0.44 9.14 -3.92
N PRO A 164 0.28 10.28 -3.96
CA PRO A 164 -0.37 11.57 -4.21
C PRO A 164 -1.18 11.47 -5.50
N SER A 165 -2.39 12.02 -5.50
CA SER A 165 -3.08 12.20 -6.79
C SER A 165 -2.30 13.21 -7.61
N PRO A 166 -2.12 12.99 -8.93
CA PRO A 166 -1.62 14.05 -9.80
C PRO A 166 -2.53 15.28 -9.66
N ALA A 167 -1.91 16.46 -9.64
CA ALA A 167 -2.63 17.71 -9.76
C ALA A 167 -3.35 17.71 -11.12
N PRO A 168 -4.59 18.25 -11.20
CA PRO A 168 -5.27 18.42 -12.47
C PRO A 168 -4.50 19.32 -13.43
#